data_AF-A0A366ZKP2-F1
#
_entry.id   AF-A0A366ZKP2-F1
#
_cell.length_a   1.000
_cell.length_b   1.000
_cell.length_c   1.000
_cell.angle_alpha   90.00
_cell.angle_beta   90.00
_cell.angle_gamma   90.00
#
_symmetry.space_group_name_H-M   'P 1'
#
loop_
_entity.id
_entity.type
_entity.pdbx_description
1 polymer ?
#
loop_
_entity_poly.entity_id
_entity_poly.type
_entity_poly.pdbx_seq_one_letter_code
_entity_poly.pdbx_strand_id
1 'polypeptide(L)' 'MTGVLGFAVLLLAGLGLELAARRGAGPATAAQAVGAAMRTTPGRIGVLLVWLWVGVHFLAR' A
#
# COMPACT_ATOMS: atom_id res chain seq x y z
N MET A 1 20.10 -7.46 1.20
CA MET A 1 18.65 -7.78 1.03
C MET A 1 17.72 -6.57 1.27
N THR A 2 18.22 -5.43 1.78
CA THR A 2 17.44 -4.20 2.03
C THR A 2 16.97 -3.47 0.75
N GLY A 3 17.76 -3.54 -0.33
CA GLY A 3 17.43 -2.85 -1.59
C GLY A 3 16.14 -3.33 -2.27
N VAL A 4 15.89 -4.64 -2.25
CA VAL A 4 14.67 -5.25 -2.83
C VAL A 4 13.41 -4.79 -2.10
N LEU A 5 13.50 -4.65 -0.77
CA LEU A 5 12.40 -4.15 0.06
C LEU A 5 12.10 -2.68 -0.20
N GLY A 6 13.14 -1.84 -0.29
CA GLY A 6 12.96 -0.43 -0.65
C GLY A 6 12.31 -0.26 -2.02
N PHE A 7 12.73 -1.06 -3.01
CA PHE A 7 12.13 -1.05 -4.34
C PHE A 7 10.66 -1.50 -4.33
N ALA A 8 10.33 -2.55 -3.58
CA ALA A 8 8.97 -3.04 -3.46
C ALA A 8 8.02 -1.99 -2.84
N VAL A 9 8.49 -1.25 -1.82
CA VAL A 9 7.73 -0.16 -1.21
C VAL A 9 7.47 0.97 -2.21
N LEU A 10 8.49 1.39 -2.97
CA LEU A 10 8.35 2.43 -3.99
C LEU A 10 7.38 1.99 -5.10
N LEU A 11 7.45 0.73 -5.53
CA LEU A 11 6.55 0.16 -6.53
C LEU A 11 5.10 0.16 -6.07
N LEU A 12 4.84 -0.27 -4.83
CA LEU A 12 3.50 -0.26 -4.23
C LEU A 12 2.96 1.17 -4.06
N ALA A 13 3.80 2.11 -3.64
CA ALA A 13 3.43 3.52 -3.51
C ALA A 13 3.07 4.14 -4.87
N GLY A 14 3.87 3.87 -5.91
CA GLY A 14 3.60 4.31 -7.28
C GLY A 14 2.29 3.75 -7.83
N LEU A 15 2.04 2.46 -7.61
CA LEU A 15 0.78 1.81 -8.01
C LEU A 15 -0.44 2.44 -7.31
N GLY A 16 -0.29 2.76 -6.02
CA GLY A 16 -1.32 3.45 -5.23
C GLY A 16 -1.64 4.84 -5.76
N LEU A 17 -0.61 5.62 -6.11
CA LEU A 17 -0.76 6.94 -6.74
C LEU A 17 -1.44 6.83 -8.11
N GLU A 18 -0.99 5.90 -8.95
CA GLU A 18 -1.54 5.66 -10.29
C GLU A 18 -3.03 5.29 -10.21
N LEU A 19 -3.42 4.41 -9.28
CA LEU A 19 -4.82 4.07 -9.04
C LEU A 19 -5.63 5.25 -8.50
N ALA A 20 -5.05 6.07 -7.62
CA ALA A 20 -5.72 7.26 -7.09
C ALA A 20 -5.95 8.31 -8.18
N ALA A 21 -4.93 8.56 -9.02
CA ALA A 21 -5.00 9.48 -10.16
C ALA A 21 -6.06 9.01 -11.18
N ARG A 22 -6.09 7.71 -11.50
CA ARG A 22 -7.10 7.11 -12.39
C ARG A 22 -8.52 7.18 -11.83
N ARG A 23 -8.69 7.28 -10.51
CA ARG A 23 -10.00 7.37 -9.86
C ARG A 23 -10.60 8.78 -9.82
N GLY A 24 -9.84 9.82 -10.19
CA GLY A 24 -10.39 11.15 -10.52
C GLY A 24 -11.21 11.87 -9.42
N ALA A 25 -11.15 11.44 -8.16
CA ALA A 25 -12.08 11.88 -7.12
C ALA A 25 -11.38 12.68 -6.01
N GLY A 26 -10.89 13.89 -6.33
CA GLY A 26 -10.43 14.88 -5.35
C GLY A 26 -9.32 14.40 -4.38
N PRO A 27 -8.98 15.18 -3.34
CA PRO A 27 -8.02 14.77 -2.34
C PRO A 27 -8.59 13.62 -1.50
N ALA A 28 -8.25 12.39 -1.86
CA ALA A 28 -8.63 11.19 -1.12
C ALA A 28 -7.86 11.13 0.20
N THR A 29 -8.57 11.05 1.31
CA THR A 29 -7.94 10.82 2.62
C THR A 29 -7.34 9.41 2.68
N ALA A 30 -6.29 9.23 3.50
CA ALA A 30 -5.68 7.92 3.71
C ALA A 30 -6.71 6.86 4.17
N ALA A 31 -7.66 7.25 5.01
CA ALA A 31 -8.75 6.38 5.46
C ALA A 31 -9.67 5.94 4.30
N GLN A 32 -10.01 6.85 3.39
CA GLN A 32 -10.81 6.52 2.20
C GLN A 32 -10.05 5.62 1.23
N ALA A 33 -8.73 5.85 1.05
CA ALA A 33 -7.89 5.02 0.20
C ALA A 33 -7.78 3.59 0.73
N VAL A 34 -7.52 3.42 2.03
CA VAL A 34 -7.49 2.09 2.68
C VAL A 34 -8.87 1.44 2.64
N GLY A 35 -9.93 2.20 2.94
CA GLY A 35 -11.31 1.70 2.85
C GLY A 35 -11.72 1.27 1.44
N ALA A 36 -11.22 1.93 0.39
CA ALA A 36 -11.42 1.51 -0.98
C ALA A 36 -10.59 0.27 -1.34
N ALA A 37 -9.33 0.19 -0.89
CA ALA A 37 -8.49 -0.99 -1.08
C ALA A 37 -9.11 -2.23 -0.43
N MET A 38 -9.63 -2.08 0.79
CA MET A 38 -10.28 -3.15 1.56
C MET A 38 -11.55 -3.71 0.91
N ARG A 39 -12.21 -2.96 0.02
CA ARG A 39 -13.38 -3.42 -0.75
C ARG A 39 -13.04 -4.36 -1.90
N THR A 40 -11.75 -4.57 -2.18
CA THR A 40 -11.28 -5.47 -3.25
C THR A 40 -10.37 -6.54 -2.67
N THR A 41 -10.49 -7.78 -3.14
CA THR A 41 -9.60 -8.89 -2.76
C THR A 41 -8.11 -8.57 -2.95
N PRO A 42 -7.67 -8.05 -4.12
CA PRO A 42 -6.26 -7.68 -4.29
C PRO A 42 -5.82 -6.52 -3.39
N GLY A 43 -6.68 -5.52 -3.17
CA GLY A 43 -6.37 -4.41 -2.27
C GLY A 43 -6.24 -4.85 -0.81
N ARG A 44 -7.10 -5.78 -0.36
CA ARG A 44 -6.98 -6.44 0.95
C ARG A 44 -5.64 -7.14 1.14
N ILE A 45 -5.22 -7.92 0.14
CA ILE A 45 -3.93 -8.62 0.17
C ILE A 45 -2.78 -7.61 0.27
N GLY A 46 -2.83 -6.51 -0.50
CA GLY A 46 -1.84 -5.44 -0.43
C GLY A 46 -1.74 -4.80 0.96
N VAL A 47 -2.88 -4.45 1.56
CA VAL A 47 -2.92 -3.88 2.92
C VAL A 47 -2.33 -4.85 3.95
N LEU A 48 -2.70 -6.13 3.88
CA LEU A 48 -2.18 -7.16 4.79
C LEU A 48 -0.68 -7.37 4.63
N LEU A 49 -0.16 -7.40 3.40
CA LEU A 49 1.27 -7.53 3.12
C LEU A 49 2.07 -6.33 3.64
N VAL A 50 1.56 -5.11 3.46
CA VAL A 50 2.19 -3.90 4.03
C VAL A 50 2.23 -4.00 5.55
N TRP A 51 1.14 -4.40 6.19
CA TRP A 51 1.10 -4.53 7.65
C TRP A 51 2.05 -5.63 8.15
N LEU A 52 2.05 -6.79 7.49
CA LEU A 52 2.97 -7.88 7.79
C LEU A 52 4.43 -7.42 7.66
N TRP A 53 4.74 -6.67 6.60
CA TRP A 53 6.07 -6.11 6.39
C TRP A 53 6.46 -5.14 7.51
N VAL A 54 5.58 -4.21 7.89
CA VAL A 54 5.84 -3.27 9.00
C VAL A 54 6.11 -4.04 10.30
N GLY A 55 5.28 -5.05 10.60
CA GLY A 55 5.44 -5.89 11.78
C GLY A 55 6.77 -6.63 11.79
N VAL A 56 7.13 -7.30 10.68
CA VAL A 56 8.42 -7.98 10.55
C VAL A 56 9.58 -6.99 10.65
N HIS A 57 9.47 -5.82 10.02
CA HIS A 57 10.55 -4.82 10.01
C HIS A 57 10.81 -4.22 11.39
N PHE A 58 9.76 -3.95 12.16
CA PHE A 58 9.90 -3.44 13.53
C PHE A 58 10.26 -4.52 14.53
N LEU A 59 9.77 -5.76 14.38
CA LEU A 59 10.04 -6.85 15.32
C LEU A 59 11.42 -7.49 15.11
N ALA A 60 11.96 -7.42 13.89
CA ALA A 60 13.30 -7.90 13.56
C ALA A 60 14.40 -6.84 13.80
N ARG A 61 14.05 -5.67 14.34
CA ARG A 61 14.94 -4.58 14.75
C ARG A 61 14.93 -4.47 16.26
#